data_AF-A0A1M5VN47-F1
#
_entry.id   AF-A0A1M5VN47-F1
#
_cell.length_a   1.000
_cell.length_b   1.000
_cell.length_c   1.000
_cell.angle_alpha   90.00
_cell.angle_beta   90.00
_cell.angle_gamma   90.00
#
_symmetry.space_group_name_H-M   'P 1'
#
loop_
_entity.id
_entity.type
_entity.pdbx_description
1 polymer ?
#
loop_
_entity_poly.entity_id
_entity_poly.type
_entity_poly.pdbx_seq_one_letter_code
_entity_poly.pdbx_strand_id
1 'polypeptide(L)'
;MLRKSKVALSVMICLSLVSVAVKAEIISPNKVIKNSIVAKYLNKDEKEINHDLKQLNKKELINEFNSIAATVGTTNSIDVLIPFASVVFERKNEFEDSEIIEIIKDDTNSIPTQELMVDLYCVKNENKSSKNNLKKLLEENIRNEVKSKIVIDSEFTKNDVLVLKNLIEEDDGILAFHSLKKLSKTDVKESYEVSEKILANYKSQSKYKVSAAQKATVQYLKDKKSTNKDIKNKFISSCVEIYNTTDDSVLKDSSIFALSDLMDKEAVIEIINNESVDEELKMFAIDQNFMTLNEILLNNPTETDIETVIEAMEIMPIKDLVESLEKAKKYISNSELLKRCNDELKIMKLNGSKGNLKWLD
;
A
#
# COMPACT_ATOMS: atom_id res chain seq x y z
N MET A 1 -23.58 12.26 15.29
CA MET A 1 -23.23 12.31 13.85
C MET A 1 -21.85 11.72 13.55
N LEU A 2 -20.83 11.96 14.40
CA LEU A 2 -19.47 11.42 14.22
C LEU A 2 -19.31 9.87 14.29
N ARG A 3 -20.17 9.15 15.03
CA ARG A 3 -20.10 7.67 15.14
C ARG A 3 -20.52 6.89 13.89
N LYS A 4 -21.45 7.42 13.08
CA LYS A 4 -21.89 6.77 11.83
C LYS A 4 -20.82 6.89 10.73
N SER A 5 -20.01 7.96 10.76
CA SER A 5 -18.92 8.16 9.79
C SER A 5 -17.78 7.15 9.96
N LYS A 6 -17.50 6.67 11.19
CA LYS A 6 -16.46 5.67 11.42
C LYS A 6 -16.85 4.28 10.91
N VAL A 7 -18.12 3.89 11.07
CA VAL A 7 -18.62 2.60 10.54
C VAL A 7 -18.64 2.61 9.00
N ALA A 8 -19.08 3.73 8.40
CA ALA A 8 -19.04 3.89 6.93
C ALA A 8 -17.61 3.90 6.37
N LEU A 9 -16.65 4.52 7.08
CA LEU A 9 -15.24 4.54 6.67
C LEU A 9 -14.56 3.17 6.86
N SER A 10 -14.89 2.43 7.92
CA SER A 10 -14.43 1.05 8.12
C SER A 10 -14.96 0.11 7.04
N VAL A 11 -16.23 0.23 6.64
CA VAL A 11 -16.84 -0.59 5.56
C VAL A 11 -16.26 -0.24 4.19
N MET A 12 -15.91 1.03 3.93
CA MET A 12 -15.25 1.43 2.67
C MET A 12 -13.80 0.94 2.57
N ILE A 13 -13.09 0.83 3.70
CA ILE A 13 -11.73 0.28 3.75
C ILE A 13 -11.74 -1.27 3.62
N CYS A 14 -12.82 -1.95 4.04
CA CYS A 14 -12.95 -3.42 3.98
C CYS A 14 -12.94 -4.00 2.55
N LEU A 15 -13.18 -3.23 1.49
CA LEU A 15 -13.44 -3.77 0.14
C LEU A 15 -12.41 -3.38 -0.94
N SER A 16 -11.35 -2.66 -0.58
CA SER A 16 -10.42 -2.07 -1.56
C SER A 16 -9.16 -2.89 -1.88
N LEU A 17 -9.02 -4.14 -1.41
CA LEU A 17 -7.75 -4.90 -1.53
C LEU A 17 -7.86 -6.33 -2.09
N VAL A 18 -8.84 -6.62 -2.95
CA VAL A 18 -8.82 -7.85 -3.77
C VAL A 18 -8.38 -7.50 -5.19
N SER A 19 -7.07 -7.41 -5.44
CA SER A 19 -6.51 -7.45 -6.78
C SER A 19 -5.91 -8.83 -7.02
N VAL A 20 -6.75 -9.80 -7.40
CA VAL A 20 -6.30 -11.09 -7.94
C VAL A 20 -6.53 -11.09 -9.44
N ALA A 21 -5.43 -11.14 -10.20
CA ALA A 21 -5.47 -11.38 -11.63
C ALA A 21 -5.93 -12.83 -11.87
N VAL A 22 -7.18 -13.02 -12.29
CA VAL A 22 -7.71 -14.32 -12.73
C VAL A 22 -7.95 -14.26 -14.23
N LYS A 23 -7.38 -15.20 -14.97
CA LYS A 23 -7.72 -15.45 -16.38
C LYS A 23 -9.20 -15.81 -16.46
N ALA A 24 -10.01 -14.92 -17.04
CA ALA A 24 -11.44 -15.14 -17.19
C ALA A 24 -11.72 -16.17 -18.28
N GLU A 25 -12.20 -17.36 -17.91
CA GLU A 25 -13.09 -18.12 -18.77
C GLU A 25 -14.46 -17.46 -18.74
N ILE A 26 -14.94 -17.04 -19.91
CA ILE A 26 -16.21 -16.32 -20.08
C ILE A 26 -17.37 -17.31 -19.84
N ILE A 27 -17.77 -17.46 -18.57
CA ILE A 27 -19.05 -18.06 -18.21
C ILE A 27 -20.12 -16.97 -18.32
N SER A 28 -21.11 -17.18 -19.18
CA SER A 28 -22.16 -16.20 -19.46
C SER A 28 -22.89 -15.76 -18.17
N PRO A 29 -22.80 -14.47 -17.77
CA PRO A 29 -23.28 -13.98 -16.46
C PRO A 29 -24.79 -14.13 -16.26
N ASN A 30 -25.58 -14.17 -17.35
CA ASN A 30 -27.04 -14.20 -17.28
C ASN A 30 -27.65 -15.55 -16.83
N LYS A 31 -26.88 -16.65 -16.82
CA LYS A 31 -27.41 -17.98 -16.47
C LYS A 31 -27.21 -18.36 -15.01
N VAL A 32 -26.17 -17.82 -14.36
CA VAL A 32 -25.86 -18.07 -12.93
C VAL A 32 -26.72 -17.19 -12.02
N ILE A 33 -27.01 -15.95 -12.44
CA ILE A 33 -27.72 -14.97 -11.60
C ILE A 33 -29.17 -15.37 -11.31
N LYS A 34 -29.89 -16.00 -12.26
CA LYS A 34 -31.33 -16.32 -12.10
C LYS A 34 -31.67 -17.36 -11.02
N ASN A 35 -30.70 -18.18 -10.58
CA ASN A 35 -30.88 -19.16 -9.49
C ASN A 35 -30.05 -18.81 -8.24
N SER A 36 -29.46 -17.62 -8.18
CA SER A 36 -28.57 -17.21 -7.09
C SER A 36 -29.32 -16.43 -6.01
N ILE A 37 -28.82 -16.48 -4.76
CA ILE A 37 -29.32 -15.66 -3.64
C ILE A 37 -29.34 -14.16 -4.01
N VAL A 38 -28.45 -13.72 -4.92
CA VAL A 38 -28.44 -12.35 -5.45
C VAL A 38 -29.79 -11.96 -6.07
N ALA A 39 -30.50 -12.89 -6.72
CA ALA A 39 -31.80 -12.62 -7.34
C ALA A 39 -32.88 -12.17 -6.34
N LYS A 40 -32.76 -12.57 -5.05
CA LYS A 40 -33.65 -12.13 -3.96
C LYS A 40 -33.60 -10.62 -3.73
N TYR A 41 -32.49 -9.98 -4.11
CA TYR A 41 -32.15 -8.59 -3.78
C TYR A 41 -32.04 -7.66 -4.99
N LEU A 42 -32.07 -8.18 -6.22
CA LEU A 42 -31.85 -7.40 -7.46
C LEU A 42 -32.79 -6.20 -7.66
N ASN A 43 -34.01 -6.26 -7.11
CA ASN A 43 -35.02 -5.21 -7.27
C ASN A 43 -35.29 -4.45 -5.96
N LYS A 44 -34.40 -4.55 -4.97
CA LYS A 44 -34.56 -3.92 -3.66
C LYS A 44 -33.57 -2.79 -3.49
N ASP A 45 -34.00 -1.71 -2.83
CA ASP A 45 -33.08 -0.67 -2.41
C ASP A 45 -32.29 -1.08 -1.15
N GLU A 46 -31.27 -0.31 -0.79
CA GLU A 46 -30.42 -0.60 0.37
C GLU A 46 -31.19 -0.70 1.70
N LYS A 47 -32.29 0.06 1.86
CA LYS A 47 -33.10 0.03 3.09
C LYS A 47 -33.92 -1.24 3.16
N GLU A 48 -34.51 -1.66 2.05
CA GLU A 48 -35.26 -2.91 1.94
C GLU A 48 -34.35 -4.12 2.18
N ILE A 49 -33.16 -4.13 1.56
CA ILE A 49 -32.15 -5.17 1.79
C ILE A 49 -31.77 -5.21 3.27
N ASN A 50 -31.41 -4.07 3.86
CA ASN A 50 -31.04 -4.01 5.29
C ASN A 50 -32.19 -4.46 6.22
N HIS A 51 -33.44 -4.16 5.87
CA HIS A 51 -34.60 -4.60 6.65
C HIS A 51 -34.73 -6.13 6.64
N ASP A 52 -34.64 -6.74 5.46
CA ASP A 52 -34.74 -8.19 5.31
C ASP A 52 -33.61 -8.93 6.01
N LEU A 53 -32.37 -8.44 5.86
CA LEU A 53 -31.19 -9.03 6.46
C LEU A 53 -31.23 -9.00 8.00
N LYS A 54 -31.90 -8.00 8.59
CA LYS A 54 -32.11 -7.93 10.04
C LYS A 54 -33.08 -8.98 10.57
N GLN A 55 -33.92 -9.57 9.72
CA GLN A 55 -34.83 -10.65 10.10
C GLN A 55 -34.17 -12.04 10.06
N LEU A 56 -33.06 -12.18 9.34
CA LEU A 56 -32.33 -13.45 9.25
C LEU A 56 -31.70 -13.81 10.60
N ASN A 57 -31.68 -15.10 10.92
CA ASN A 57 -30.84 -15.56 12.04
C ASN A 57 -29.34 -15.50 11.65
N LYS A 58 -28.44 -15.62 12.64
CA LYS A 58 -26.98 -15.50 12.41
C LYS A 58 -26.47 -16.42 11.30
N LYS A 59 -26.86 -17.69 11.35
CA LYS A 59 -26.42 -18.72 10.40
C LYS A 59 -26.92 -18.42 8.99
N GLU A 60 -28.17 -18.02 8.85
CA GLU A 60 -28.75 -17.62 7.57
C GLU A 60 -28.04 -16.40 6.99
N LEU A 61 -27.78 -15.37 7.81
CA LEU A 61 -27.08 -14.16 7.38
C LEU A 61 -25.67 -14.47 6.85
N ILE A 62 -24.90 -15.29 7.58
CA ILE A 62 -23.55 -15.70 7.14
C ILE A 62 -23.62 -16.59 5.88
N ASN A 63 -24.57 -17.52 5.82
CA ASN A 63 -24.74 -18.38 4.64
C ASN A 63 -25.12 -17.59 3.39
N GLU A 64 -26.00 -16.60 3.53
CA GLU A 64 -26.36 -15.72 2.41
C GLU A 64 -25.17 -14.86 1.98
N PHE A 65 -24.43 -14.25 2.92
CA PHE A 65 -23.19 -13.53 2.61
C PHE A 65 -22.22 -14.44 1.85
N ASN A 66 -21.97 -15.65 2.38
CA ASN A 66 -21.02 -16.60 1.83
C ASN A 66 -21.37 -17.02 0.40
N SER A 67 -22.65 -17.29 0.15
CA SER A 67 -23.13 -17.70 -1.17
C SER A 67 -23.00 -16.57 -2.20
N ILE A 68 -23.32 -15.33 -1.80
CA ILE A 68 -23.13 -14.16 -2.66
C ILE A 68 -21.65 -13.94 -2.91
N ALA A 69 -20.83 -13.92 -1.86
CA ALA A 69 -19.38 -13.70 -1.94
C ALA A 69 -18.67 -14.70 -2.85
N ALA A 70 -19.03 -15.98 -2.77
CA ALA A 70 -18.54 -17.02 -3.67
C ALA A 70 -18.90 -16.77 -5.15
N THR A 71 -20.00 -16.05 -5.41
CA THR A 71 -20.49 -15.73 -6.75
C THR A 71 -19.88 -14.42 -7.29
N VAL A 72 -19.90 -13.33 -6.50
CA VAL A 72 -19.42 -12.01 -6.95
C VAL A 72 -17.91 -11.82 -6.91
N GLY A 73 -17.17 -12.64 -6.16
CA GLY A 73 -15.70 -12.61 -6.13
C GLY A 73 -15.03 -12.79 -7.50
N THR A 74 -15.80 -13.15 -8.53
CA THR A 74 -15.35 -13.33 -9.92
C THR A 74 -15.74 -12.19 -10.88
N THR A 75 -16.57 -11.23 -10.45
CA THR A 75 -17.25 -10.26 -11.35
C THR A 75 -17.02 -8.79 -11.01
N ASN A 76 -16.07 -8.46 -10.11
CA ASN A 76 -15.80 -7.10 -9.62
C ASN A 76 -17.02 -6.36 -9.03
N SER A 77 -18.12 -7.07 -8.72
CA SER A 77 -19.35 -6.50 -8.16
C SER A 77 -19.37 -6.63 -6.63
N ILE A 78 -18.26 -6.29 -5.98
CA ILE A 78 -18.06 -6.52 -4.55
C ILE A 78 -18.97 -5.63 -3.68
N ASP A 79 -19.41 -4.50 -4.22
CA ASP A 79 -20.32 -3.54 -3.56
C ASP A 79 -21.65 -4.17 -3.15
N VAL A 80 -22.08 -5.25 -3.82
CA VAL A 80 -23.29 -6.01 -3.47
C VAL A 80 -23.21 -6.61 -2.06
N LEU A 81 -22.00 -6.83 -1.52
CA LEU A 81 -21.77 -7.37 -0.18
C LEU A 81 -21.90 -6.31 0.93
N ILE A 82 -21.89 -5.02 0.60
CA ILE A 82 -21.88 -3.92 1.59
C ILE A 82 -23.04 -4.00 2.58
N PRO A 83 -24.33 -4.15 2.15
CA PRO A 83 -25.45 -4.21 3.09
C PRO A 83 -25.35 -5.41 4.05
N PHE A 84 -24.85 -6.55 3.55
CA PHE A 84 -24.68 -7.77 4.35
C PHE A 84 -23.58 -7.62 5.39
N ALA A 85 -22.40 -7.14 4.99
CA ALA A 85 -21.32 -6.84 5.91
C ALA A 85 -21.80 -5.84 6.98
N SER A 86 -22.50 -4.77 6.58
CA SER A 86 -23.05 -3.77 7.51
C SER A 86 -23.95 -4.40 8.58
N VAL A 87 -24.89 -5.28 8.20
CA VAL A 87 -25.77 -5.95 9.16
C VAL A 87 -25.00 -6.92 10.07
N VAL A 88 -23.99 -7.63 9.55
CA VAL A 88 -23.09 -8.47 10.38
C VAL A 88 -22.38 -7.62 11.44
N PHE A 89 -21.81 -6.47 11.07
CA PHE A 89 -21.14 -5.57 12.01
C PHE A 89 -22.08 -4.91 13.02
N GLU A 90 -23.29 -4.50 12.60
CA GLU A 90 -24.33 -4.00 13.51
C GLU A 90 -24.66 -5.02 14.60
N ARG A 91 -24.60 -6.31 14.25
CA ARG A 91 -24.91 -7.45 15.11
C ARG A 91 -23.68 -8.11 15.74
N LYS A 92 -22.51 -7.47 15.73
CA LYS A 92 -21.23 -8.05 16.21
C LYS A 92 -21.26 -8.63 17.62
N ASN A 93 -22.17 -8.16 18.47
CA ASN A 93 -22.31 -8.65 19.85
C ASN A 93 -23.05 -9.99 19.93
N GLU A 94 -23.75 -10.41 18.88
CA GLU A 94 -24.47 -11.69 18.82
C GLU A 94 -23.55 -12.88 18.46
N PHE A 95 -22.37 -12.61 17.89
CA PHE A 95 -21.40 -13.63 17.49
C PHE A 95 -20.41 -13.89 18.61
N GLU A 96 -20.24 -15.15 19.02
CA GLU A 96 -19.22 -15.51 20.01
C GLU A 96 -17.82 -15.57 19.36
N ASP A 97 -16.77 -15.27 20.12
CA ASP A 97 -15.39 -15.28 19.60
C ASP A 97 -15.01 -16.66 19.01
N SER A 98 -15.45 -17.76 19.63
CA SER A 98 -15.21 -19.11 19.11
C SER A 98 -15.94 -19.39 17.80
N GLU A 99 -17.18 -18.92 17.66
CA GLU A 99 -17.98 -19.04 16.43
C GLU A 99 -17.31 -18.30 15.27
N ILE A 100 -16.82 -17.08 15.53
CA ILE A 100 -16.09 -16.29 14.53
C ILE A 100 -14.83 -17.05 14.07
N ILE A 101 -14.05 -17.59 15.02
CA ILE A 101 -12.83 -18.35 14.71
C ILE A 101 -13.14 -19.63 13.93
N GLU A 102 -14.23 -20.35 14.25
CA GLU A 102 -14.67 -21.53 13.49
C GLU A 102 -14.98 -21.18 12.03
N ILE A 103 -15.69 -20.07 11.79
CA ILE A 103 -16.00 -19.61 10.42
C ILE A 103 -14.72 -19.22 9.65
N ILE A 104 -13.74 -18.60 10.32
CA ILE A 104 -12.44 -18.26 9.72
C ILE A 104 -11.68 -19.52 9.27
N LYS A 105 -11.74 -20.60 10.05
CA LYS A 105 -11.03 -21.86 9.77
C LYS A 105 -11.69 -22.73 8.71
N ASP A 106 -13.01 -22.62 8.56
CA ASP A 106 -13.79 -23.46 7.65
C ASP A 106 -13.53 -23.10 6.18
N ASP A 107 -12.79 -23.96 5.49
CA ASP A 107 -12.35 -23.81 4.10
C ASP A 107 -13.50 -23.89 3.06
N THR A 108 -14.67 -24.34 3.47
CA THR A 108 -15.89 -24.33 2.65
C THR A 108 -16.48 -22.92 2.53
N ASN A 109 -16.11 -21.99 3.42
CA ASN A 109 -16.44 -20.59 3.28
C ASN A 109 -15.57 -19.93 2.20
N SER A 110 -16.12 -18.91 1.54
CA SER A 110 -15.41 -18.06 0.59
C SER A 110 -14.37 -17.19 1.31
N ILE A 111 -13.32 -16.77 0.59
CA ILE A 111 -12.27 -15.91 1.16
C ILE A 111 -12.87 -14.61 1.74
N PRO A 112 -13.75 -13.87 1.01
CA PRO A 112 -14.36 -12.67 1.58
C PRO A 112 -15.17 -12.93 2.86
N THR A 113 -15.79 -14.11 3.00
CA THR A 113 -16.49 -14.47 4.25
C THR A 113 -15.52 -14.63 5.41
N GLN A 114 -14.42 -15.34 5.19
CA GLN A 114 -13.40 -15.52 6.22
C GLN A 114 -12.73 -14.19 6.58
N GLU A 115 -12.43 -13.33 5.60
CA GLU A 115 -11.89 -11.99 5.82
C GLU A 115 -12.86 -11.08 6.58
N LEU A 116 -14.16 -11.10 6.24
CA LEU A 116 -15.19 -10.39 7.00
C LEU A 116 -15.21 -10.82 8.47
N MET A 117 -15.02 -12.11 8.74
CA MET A 117 -14.96 -12.62 10.11
C MET A 117 -13.69 -12.18 10.84
N VAL A 118 -12.55 -12.06 10.15
CA VAL A 118 -11.34 -11.45 10.71
C VAL A 118 -11.61 -10.00 11.11
N ASP A 119 -12.22 -9.20 10.23
CA ASP A 119 -12.57 -7.82 10.53
C ASP A 119 -13.57 -7.73 11.70
N LEU A 120 -14.60 -8.58 11.70
CA LEU A 120 -15.58 -8.65 12.77
C LEU A 120 -14.92 -8.95 14.12
N TYR A 121 -13.98 -9.91 14.15
CA TYR A 121 -13.21 -10.26 15.33
C TYR A 121 -12.44 -9.04 15.87
N CYS A 122 -11.72 -8.34 14.99
CA CYS A 122 -10.93 -7.15 15.31
C CYS A 122 -11.81 -6.02 15.86
N VAL A 123 -12.94 -5.72 15.20
CA VAL A 123 -13.89 -4.66 15.60
C VAL A 123 -14.65 -5.00 16.88
N LYS A 124 -14.94 -6.28 17.13
CA LYS A 124 -15.56 -6.75 18.38
C LYS A 124 -14.60 -6.65 19.55
N ASN A 125 -13.31 -6.88 19.32
CA ASN A 125 -12.28 -6.96 20.35
C ASN A 125 -11.29 -5.77 20.34
N GLU A 126 -11.64 -4.65 19.71
CA GLU A 126 -10.77 -3.47 19.54
C GLU A 126 -10.17 -2.97 20.86
N ASN A 127 -10.94 -3.02 21.95
CA ASN A 127 -10.54 -2.56 23.29
C ASN A 127 -10.09 -3.69 24.23
N LYS A 128 -9.92 -4.91 23.73
CA LYS A 128 -9.52 -6.07 24.54
C LYS A 128 -8.12 -6.53 24.16
N SER A 129 -7.37 -7.00 25.16
CA SER A 129 -6.09 -7.67 24.95
C SER A 129 -6.21 -9.06 24.29
N SER A 130 -7.44 -9.53 24.02
CA SER A 130 -7.75 -10.86 23.45
C SER A 130 -7.38 -11.03 21.97
N LYS A 131 -6.83 -10.00 21.30
CA LYS A 131 -6.35 -10.09 19.90
C LYS A 131 -5.32 -11.21 19.66
N ASN A 132 -4.70 -11.74 20.71
CA ASN A 132 -3.76 -12.86 20.63
C ASN A 132 -4.37 -14.16 20.06
N ASN A 133 -5.68 -14.40 20.20
CA ASN A 133 -6.28 -15.65 19.67
C ASN A 133 -6.33 -15.67 18.15
N LEU A 134 -6.52 -14.53 17.50
CA LEU A 134 -6.53 -14.43 16.05
C LEU A 134 -5.13 -14.70 15.46
N LYS A 135 -4.08 -14.21 16.12
CA LYS A 135 -2.69 -14.46 15.70
C LYS A 135 -2.29 -15.94 15.76
N LYS A 136 -2.87 -16.74 16.66
CA LYS A 136 -2.62 -18.20 16.70
C LYS A 136 -2.98 -18.89 15.39
N LEU A 137 -3.94 -18.35 14.64
CA LEU A 137 -4.34 -18.89 13.34
C LEU A 137 -3.24 -18.79 12.28
N LEU A 138 -2.24 -17.92 12.48
CA LEU A 138 -1.11 -17.79 11.54
C LEU A 138 -0.25 -19.05 11.48
N GLU A 139 -0.21 -19.81 12.57
CA GLU A 139 0.49 -21.10 12.69
C GLU A 139 -0.38 -22.29 12.20
N GLU A 140 -1.66 -22.04 11.92
CA GLU A 140 -2.58 -23.07 11.46
C GLU A 140 -2.61 -23.19 9.93
N ASN A 141 -3.16 -24.30 9.44
CA ASN A 141 -3.36 -24.53 8.01
C ASN A 141 -4.63 -23.84 7.50
N ILE A 142 -4.58 -22.51 7.42
CA ILE A 142 -5.62 -21.68 6.78
C ILE A 142 -5.04 -20.98 5.54
N ARG A 143 -5.92 -20.51 4.65
CA ARG A 143 -5.55 -19.89 3.37
C ARG A 143 -4.68 -18.63 3.57
N ASN A 144 -3.69 -18.43 2.69
CA ASN A 144 -2.71 -17.33 2.81
C ASN A 144 -3.35 -15.95 2.69
N GLU A 145 -4.44 -15.81 1.94
CA GLU A 145 -5.23 -14.58 1.84
C GLU A 145 -5.80 -14.18 3.21
N VAL A 146 -6.32 -15.16 3.94
CA VAL A 146 -6.86 -14.96 5.29
C VAL A 146 -5.74 -14.66 6.28
N LYS A 147 -4.61 -15.37 6.20
CA LYS A 147 -3.42 -15.05 7.01
C LYS A 147 -2.96 -13.61 6.74
N SER A 148 -2.99 -13.18 5.48
CA SER A 148 -2.63 -11.81 5.08
C SER A 148 -3.55 -10.80 5.75
N LYS A 149 -4.86 -11.04 5.73
CA LYS A 149 -5.85 -10.22 6.43
C LYS A 149 -5.58 -10.14 7.93
N ILE A 150 -5.30 -11.28 8.57
CA ILE A 150 -4.92 -11.34 9.99
C ILE A 150 -3.66 -10.51 10.26
N VAL A 151 -2.62 -10.63 9.42
CA VAL A 151 -1.38 -9.85 9.54
C VAL A 151 -1.66 -8.35 9.42
N ILE A 152 -2.50 -7.93 8.47
CA ILE A 152 -2.86 -6.52 8.26
C ILE A 152 -3.55 -5.94 9.49
N ASP A 153 -4.58 -6.61 10.01
CA ASP A 153 -5.47 -6.03 11.03
C ASP A 153 -4.99 -6.26 12.46
N SER A 154 -4.13 -7.26 12.68
CA SER A 154 -3.61 -7.55 14.02
C SER A 154 -2.48 -6.60 14.42
N GLU A 155 -2.38 -6.39 15.73
CA GLU A 155 -1.25 -5.71 16.35
C GLU A 155 -0.12 -6.71 16.66
N PHE A 156 1.08 -6.38 16.21
CA PHE A 156 2.28 -7.19 16.41
C PHE A 156 3.26 -6.45 17.31
N THR A 157 3.82 -7.19 18.26
CA THR A 157 4.79 -6.74 19.25
C THR A 157 6.14 -7.42 19.00
N LYS A 158 7.18 -7.03 19.74
CA LYS A 158 8.51 -7.65 19.63
C LYS A 158 8.52 -9.16 19.87
N ASN A 159 7.54 -9.69 20.62
CA ASN A 159 7.41 -11.13 20.85
C ASN A 159 6.91 -11.89 19.61
N ASP A 160 6.33 -11.19 18.63
CA ASP A 160 5.75 -11.78 17.43
C ASP A 160 6.72 -11.76 16.21
N VAL A 161 7.97 -11.28 16.39
CA VAL A 161 8.96 -11.16 15.32
C VAL A 161 9.23 -12.50 14.62
N LEU A 162 9.34 -13.59 15.39
CA LEU A 162 9.60 -14.91 14.83
C LEU A 162 8.44 -15.39 13.93
N VAL A 163 7.19 -15.17 14.36
CA VAL A 163 6.00 -15.50 13.57
C VAL A 163 6.02 -14.77 12.24
N LEU A 164 6.30 -13.46 12.25
CA LEU A 164 6.40 -12.67 11.02
C LEU A 164 7.51 -13.15 10.09
N LYS A 165 8.68 -13.52 10.64
CA LYS A 165 9.80 -14.04 9.84
C LYS A 165 9.45 -15.36 9.16
N ASN A 166 8.80 -16.28 9.88
CA ASN A 166 8.36 -17.55 9.30
C ASN A 166 7.36 -17.32 8.15
N LEU A 167 6.39 -16.41 8.32
CA LEU A 167 5.44 -16.08 7.25
C LEU A 167 6.10 -15.45 6.01
N ILE A 168 7.19 -14.70 6.19
CA ILE A 168 7.99 -14.16 5.07
C ILE A 168 8.74 -15.28 4.36
N GLU A 169 9.28 -16.25 5.09
CA GLU A 169 10.04 -17.35 4.51
C GLU A 169 9.14 -18.35 3.76
N GLU A 170 7.97 -18.66 4.30
CA GLU A 170 7.05 -19.69 3.80
C GLU A 170 6.20 -19.28 2.59
N ASP A 171 6.03 -17.98 2.33
CA ASP A 171 5.19 -17.45 1.25
C ASP A 171 5.99 -16.60 0.28
N ASP A 172 5.59 -16.58 -1.00
CA ASP A 172 6.18 -15.72 -2.05
C ASP A 172 5.19 -14.67 -2.57
N GLY A 173 4.00 -14.59 -1.99
CA GLY A 173 2.91 -13.74 -2.41
C GLY A 173 2.66 -12.56 -1.48
N ILE A 174 1.38 -12.23 -1.36
CA ILE A 174 0.88 -11.07 -0.62
C ILE A 174 1.06 -11.22 0.91
N LEU A 175 1.12 -12.46 1.41
CA LEU A 175 1.35 -12.74 2.84
C LEU A 175 2.76 -12.35 3.24
N ALA A 176 3.78 -12.70 2.44
CA ALA A 176 5.15 -12.27 2.67
C ALA A 176 5.28 -10.74 2.63
N PHE A 177 4.62 -10.09 1.66
CA PHE A 177 4.61 -8.63 1.56
C PHE A 177 4.05 -7.97 2.83
N HIS A 178 2.88 -8.41 3.28
CA HIS A 178 2.25 -7.85 4.48
C HIS A 178 3.03 -8.18 5.75
N SER A 179 3.62 -9.37 5.83
CA SER A 179 4.41 -9.80 6.98
C SER A 179 5.68 -8.98 7.13
N LEU A 180 6.41 -8.71 6.04
CA LEU A 180 7.59 -7.86 6.07
C LEU A 180 7.24 -6.39 6.35
N LYS A 181 6.15 -5.87 5.76
CA LYS A 181 5.64 -4.52 6.09
C LYS A 181 5.19 -4.39 7.55
N LYS A 182 4.68 -5.47 8.15
CA LYS A 182 4.32 -5.48 9.57
C LYS A 182 5.59 -5.56 10.43
N LEU A 183 6.54 -6.42 10.05
CA LEU A 183 7.84 -6.54 10.73
C LEU A 183 8.57 -5.20 10.75
N SER A 184 8.55 -4.42 9.67
CA SER A 184 9.20 -3.11 9.62
C SER A 184 8.61 -2.09 10.61
N LYS A 185 7.35 -2.26 11.03
CA LYS A 185 6.74 -1.44 12.09
C LYS A 185 7.01 -1.98 13.49
N THR A 186 7.21 -3.28 13.62
CA THR A 186 7.40 -3.96 14.90
C THR A 186 8.86 -3.97 15.36
N ASP A 187 9.78 -4.29 14.45
CA ASP A 187 11.22 -4.26 14.65
C ASP A 187 11.93 -3.85 13.34
N VAL A 188 12.22 -2.55 13.26
CA VAL A 188 12.83 -1.92 12.08
C VAL A 188 14.18 -2.56 11.74
N LYS A 189 14.97 -2.96 12.74
CA LYS A 189 16.30 -3.54 12.52
C LYS A 189 16.21 -4.96 11.95
N GLU A 190 15.40 -5.82 12.56
CA GLU A 190 15.18 -7.18 12.03
C GLU A 190 14.58 -7.14 10.62
N SER A 191 13.65 -6.22 10.36
CA SER A 191 13.08 -6.05 9.02
C SER A 191 14.14 -5.69 7.97
N TYR A 192 15.11 -4.85 8.33
CA TYR A 192 16.22 -4.47 7.46
C TYR A 192 17.15 -5.67 7.19
N GLU A 193 17.51 -6.44 8.21
CA GLU A 193 18.36 -7.63 8.04
C GLU A 193 17.70 -8.69 7.13
N VAL A 194 16.37 -8.86 7.22
CA VAL A 194 15.60 -9.71 6.29
C VAL A 194 15.60 -9.10 4.89
N SER A 195 15.38 -7.79 4.78
CA SER A 195 15.33 -7.08 3.50
C SER A 195 16.67 -7.13 2.76
N GLU A 196 17.80 -6.98 3.46
CA GLU A 196 19.13 -7.10 2.86
C GLU A 196 19.35 -8.47 2.20
N LYS A 197 18.89 -9.55 2.85
CA LYS A 197 18.99 -10.91 2.29
C LYS A 197 18.12 -11.08 1.04
N ILE A 198 16.92 -10.51 1.04
CA ILE A 198 16.00 -10.53 -0.11
C ILE A 198 16.61 -9.73 -1.27
N LEU A 199 17.05 -8.49 -1.03
CA LEU A 199 17.59 -7.61 -2.07
C LEU A 199 18.93 -8.13 -2.62
N ALA A 200 19.78 -8.73 -1.80
CA ALA A 200 21.02 -9.37 -2.27
C ALA A 200 20.75 -10.54 -3.24
N ASN A 201 19.56 -11.14 -3.22
CA ASN A 201 19.16 -12.26 -4.06
C ASN A 201 17.94 -11.93 -4.93
N TYR A 202 17.66 -10.65 -5.22
CA TYR A 202 16.38 -10.21 -5.79
C TYR A 202 15.95 -10.98 -7.05
N LYS A 203 16.90 -11.41 -7.89
CA LYS A 203 16.64 -12.18 -9.12
C LYS A 203 15.98 -13.54 -8.88
N SER A 204 16.13 -14.11 -7.70
CA SER A 204 15.50 -15.38 -7.30
C SER A 204 14.34 -15.18 -6.32
N GLN A 205 13.95 -13.95 -6.04
CA GLN A 205 12.88 -13.62 -5.11
C GLN A 205 11.62 -13.23 -5.88
N SER A 206 10.46 -13.43 -5.26
CA SER A 206 9.22 -12.93 -5.82
C SER A 206 9.17 -11.41 -5.82
N LYS A 207 8.39 -10.83 -6.73
CA LYS A 207 8.20 -9.38 -6.77
C LYS A 207 7.65 -8.81 -5.47
N TYR A 208 6.76 -9.55 -4.81
CA TYR A 208 6.16 -9.14 -3.54
C TYR A 208 7.21 -9.04 -2.42
N LYS A 209 8.15 -9.99 -2.35
CA LYS A 209 9.25 -9.94 -1.38
C LYS A 209 10.18 -8.76 -1.66
N VAL A 210 10.58 -8.57 -2.91
CA VAL A 210 11.49 -7.48 -3.30
C VAL A 210 10.85 -6.11 -3.03
N SER A 211 9.61 -5.88 -3.44
CA SER A 211 8.89 -4.62 -3.18
C SER A 211 8.73 -4.34 -1.67
N ALA A 212 8.42 -5.38 -0.87
CA ALA A 212 8.33 -5.23 0.58
C ALA A 212 9.70 -4.94 1.22
N ALA A 213 10.77 -5.58 0.73
CA ALA A 213 12.13 -5.37 1.20
C ALA A 213 12.64 -3.97 0.89
N GLN A 214 12.34 -3.44 -0.31
CA GLN A 214 12.62 -2.05 -0.66
C GLN A 214 11.93 -1.09 0.32
N LYS A 215 10.63 -1.30 0.59
CA LYS A 215 9.85 -0.46 1.50
C LYS A 215 10.33 -0.53 2.95
N ALA A 216 10.65 -1.72 3.45
CA ALA A 216 11.20 -1.91 4.79
C ALA A 216 12.60 -1.28 4.93
N THR A 217 13.44 -1.37 3.89
CA THR A 217 14.76 -0.72 3.85
C THR A 217 14.63 0.80 3.89
N VAL A 218 13.71 1.39 3.12
CA VAL A 218 13.43 2.84 3.18
C VAL A 218 13.05 3.27 4.60
N GLN A 219 12.16 2.52 5.27
CA GLN A 219 11.77 2.83 6.64
C GLN A 219 12.97 2.82 7.60
N TYR A 220 13.85 1.81 7.50
CA TYR A 220 15.08 1.75 8.29
C TYR A 220 16.00 2.96 8.04
N LEU A 221 16.16 3.35 6.77
CA LEU A 221 17.03 4.46 6.38
C LEU A 221 16.47 5.84 6.78
N LYS A 222 15.15 6.00 6.84
CA LYS A 222 14.48 7.22 7.33
C LYS A 222 14.52 7.36 8.85
N ASP A 223 14.29 6.28 9.59
CA ASP A 223 14.26 6.29 11.06
C ASP A 223 15.64 6.61 11.68
N LYS A 224 16.72 6.30 10.96
CA LYS A 224 18.09 6.66 11.34
C LYS A 224 18.45 8.04 10.81
N LYS A 225 18.04 9.10 11.54
CA LYS A 225 18.64 10.44 11.40
C LYS A 225 20.16 10.34 11.64
N SER A 226 20.94 10.25 10.54
CA SER A 226 22.37 9.90 10.52
C SER A 226 22.62 8.40 10.76
N THR A 227 23.55 7.68 10.10
CA THR A 227 24.94 8.08 9.86
C THR A 227 25.67 7.20 8.81
N ASN A 228 25.00 6.49 7.91
CA ASN A 228 25.73 5.66 6.94
C ASN A 228 25.34 5.96 5.48
N LYS A 229 26.02 6.95 4.91
CA LYS A 229 25.93 7.32 3.49
C LYS A 229 26.19 6.13 2.58
N ASP A 230 27.10 5.21 2.96
CA ASP A 230 27.44 4.06 2.13
C ASP A 230 26.29 3.06 2.03
N ILE A 231 25.58 2.80 3.14
CA ILE A 231 24.38 1.93 3.11
C ILE A 231 23.31 2.56 2.22
N LYS A 232 23.10 3.87 2.36
CA LYS A 232 22.10 4.59 1.56
C LYS A 232 22.44 4.52 0.07
N ASN A 233 23.68 4.84 -0.29
CA ASN A 233 24.14 4.77 -1.67
C ASN A 233 24.03 3.35 -2.24
N LYS A 234 24.40 2.32 -1.46
CA LYS A 234 24.23 0.92 -1.86
C LYS A 234 22.75 0.57 -2.13
N PHE A 235 21.83 1.07 -1.29
CA PHE A 235 20.41 0.87 -1.49
C PHE A 235 19.91 1.57 -2.77
N ILE A 236 20.33 2.83 -2.99
CA ILE A 236 20.00 3.58 -4.22
C ILE A 236 20.49 2.81 -5.45
N SER A 237 21.77 2.40 -5.47
CA SER A 237 22.33 1.64 -6.58
C SER A 237 21.59 0.32 -6.81
N SER A 238 21.17 -0.36 -5.74
CA SER A 238 20.38 -1.59 -5.85
C SER A 238 19.01 -1.35 -6.48
N CYS A 239 18.31 -0.27 -6.13
CA CYS A 239 17.02 0.07 -6.74
C CYS A 239 17.17 0.44 -8.22
N VAL A 240 18.20 1.22 -8.56
CA VAL A 240 18.54 1.57 -9.95
C VAL A 240 18.90 0.32 -10.77
N GLU A 241 19.68 -0.60 -10.20
CA GLU A 241 19.99 -1.88 -10.85
C GLU A 241 18.72 -2.69 -11.12
N ILE A 242 17.86 -2.86 -10.11
CA ILE A 242 16.59 -3.60 -10.26
C ILE A 242 15.73 -2.97 -11.36
N TYR A 243 15.56 -1.63 -11.33
CA TYR A 243 14.79 -0.90 -12.33
C TYR A 243 15.29 -1.14 -13.76
N ASN A 244 16.62 -1.05 -13.96
CA ASN A 244 17.24 -1.15 -15.28
C ASN A 244 17.30 -2.59 -15.82
N THR A 245 17.25 -3.60 -14.95
CA THR A 245 17.51 -5.00 -15.33
C THR A 245 16.29 -5.91 -15.31
N THR A 246 15.20 -5.52 -14.64
CA THR A 246 13.96 -6.30 -14.59
C THR A 246 13.03 -6.00 -15.78
N ASP A 247 12.28 -7.01 -16.22
CA ASP A 247 11.16 -6.84 -17.16
C ASP A 247 9.80 -6.75 -16.43
N ASP A 248 9.75 -7.01 -15.11
CA ASP A 248 8.52 -6.90 -14.32
C ASP A 248 8.22 -5.43 -14.00
N SER A 249 7.13 -4.91 -14.57
CA SER A 249 6.72 -3.50 -14.39
C SER A 249 6.43 -3.14 -12.93
N VAL A 250 5.90 -4.07 -12.14
CA VAL A 250 5.63 -3.83 -10.71
C VAL A 250 6.94 -3.61 -9.96
N LEU A 251 8.00 -4.34 -10.32
CA LEU A 251 9.32 -4.13 -9.72
C LEU A 251 9.99 -2.84 -10.18
N LYS A 252 9.78 -2.43 -11.43
CA LYS A 252 10.23 -1.10 -11.90
C LYS A 252 9.60 0.00 -11.06
N ASP A 253 8.27 0.02 -10.99
CA ASP A 253 7.53 1.03 -10.22
C ASP A 253 7.93 1.00 -8.75
N SER A 254 8.06 -0.19 -8.16
CA SER A 254 8.47 -0.36 -6.76
C SER A 254 9.85 0.24 -6.47
N SER A 255 10.81 0.06 -7.39
CA SER A 255 12.15 0.65 -7.25
C SER A 255 12.10 2.18 -7.28
N ILE A 256 11.32 2.78 -8.18
CA ILE A 256 11.21 4.25 -8.25
C ILE A 256 10.45 4.79 -7.05
N PHE A 257 9.36 4.15 -6.62
CA PHE A 257 8.67 4.52 -5.39
C PHE A 257 9.57 4.41 -4.17
N ALA A 258 10.44 3.42 -4.09
CA ALA A 258 11.37 3.27 -2.97
C ALA A 258 12.46 4.36 -2.97
N LEU A 259 13.00 4.72 -4.13
CA LEU A 259 13.93 5.85 -4.28
C LEU A 259 13.26 7.17 -3.90
N SER A 260 12.03 7.39 -4.37
CA SER A 260 11.24 8.59 -4.07
C SER A 260 10.86 8.65 -2.58
N ASP A 261 10.44 7.53 -1.99
CA ASP A 261 10.10 7.43 -0.57
C ASP A 261 11.33 7.65 0.33
N LEU A 262 12.57 7.60 -0.17
CA LEU A 262 13.78 7.83 0.63
C LEU A 262 13.95 9.31 1.03
N MET A 263 13.38 10.25 0.26
CA MET A 263 13.51 11.70 0.48
C MET A 263 14.95 12.18 0.57
N ASP A 264 15.79 11.61 -0.30
CA ASP A 264 17.23 11.83 -0.30
C ASP A 264 17.69 12.52 -1.59
N LYS A 265 18.67 13.42 -1.46
CA LYS A 265 19.22 14.19 -2.58
C LYS A 265 19.72 13.27 -3.69
N GLU A 266 20.59 12.31 -3.36
CA GLU A 266 21.17 11.42 -4.35
C GLU A 266 20.10 10.55 -5.04
N ALA A 267 19.10 10.06 -4.30
CA ALA A 267 18.02 9.27 -4.87
C ALA A 267 17.15 10.06 -5.86
N VAL A 268 16.83 11.31 -5.54
CA VAL A 268 16.01 12.18 -6.40
C VAL A 268 16.77 12.54 -7.68
N ILE A 269 18.06 12.85 -7.57
CA ILE A 269 18.94 13.11 -8.73
C ILE A 269 18.97 11.90 -9.67
N GLU A 270 19.14 10.68 -9.13
CA GLU A 270 19.13 9.45 -9.94
C GLU A 270 17.81 9.24 -10.69
N ILE A 271 16.66 9.56 -10.07
CA ILE A 271 15.35 9.47 -10.75
C ILE A 271 15.25 10.49 -11.90
N ILE A 272 15.60 11.76 -11.64
CA ILE A 272 15.46 12.84 -12.63
C ILE A 272 16.35 12.58 -13.84
N ASN A 273 17.60 12.20 -13.60
CA ASN A 273 18.63 12.05 -14.64
C ASN A 273 18.50 10.74 -15.42
N ASN A 274 17.73 9.77 -14.93
CA ASN A 274 17.55 8.50 -15.64
C ASN A 274 16.52 8.66 -16.77
N GLU A 275 17.00 8.69 -18.02
CA GLU A 275 16.16 8.82 -19.23
C GLU A 275 15.16 7.66 -19.42
N SER A 276 15.42 6.50 -18.83
CA SER A 276 14.53 5.33 -18.93
C SER A 276 13.39 5.35 -17.93
N VAL A 277 13.39 6.28 -16.97
CA VAL A 277 12.24 6.52 -16.09
C VAL A 277 11.20 7.32 -16.84
N ASP A 278 9.99 6.78 -16.88
CA ASP A 278 8.81 7.38 -17.46
C ASP A 278 8.44 8.70 -16.76
N GLU A 279 7.97 9.64 -17.57
CA GLU A 279 7.70 11.02 -17.17
C GLU A 279 6.69 11.09 -16.01
N GLU A 280 5.69 10.19 -15.99
CA GLU A 280 4.70 10.10 -14.90
C GLU A 280 5.34 9.76 -13.55
N LEU A 281 6.30 8.82 -13.53
CA LEU A 281 7.03 8.48 -12.31
C LEU A 281 8.00 9.59 -11.89
N LYS A 282 8.61 10.30 -12.85
CA LYS A 282 9.43 11.49 -12.55
C LYS A 282 8.57 12.60 -11.93
N MET A 283 7.41 12.91 -12.52
CA MET A 283 6.48 13.90 -11.97
C MET A 283 6.05 13.52 -10.55
N PHE A 284 5.70 12.26 -10.31
CA PHE A 284 5.37 11.77 -8.97
C PHE A 284 6.54 11.98 -7.99
N ALA A 285 7.76 11.62 -8.38
CA ALA A 285 8.94 11.77 -7.54
C ALA A 285 9.28 13.24 -7.24
N ILE A 286 9.12 14.13 -8.22
CA ILE A 286 9.32 15.58 -8.08
C ILE A 286 8.28 16.17 -7.11
N ASP A 287 6.99 15.82 -7.26
CA ASP A 287 5.94 16.25 -6.34
C ASP A 287 6.21 15.78 -4.91
N GLN A 288 6.57 14.51 -4.75
CA GLN A 288 6.84 13.91 -3.44
C GLN A 288 8.07 14.53 -2.76
N ASN A 289 9.10 14.87 -3.54
CA ASN A 289 10.38 15.33 -3.03
C ASN A 289 10.61 16.83 -3.19
N PHE A 290 9.55 17.63 -3.38
CA PHE A 290 9.70 19.07 -3.61
C PHE A 290 10.48 19.76 -2.48
N MET A 291 10.33 19.32 -1.23
CA MET A 291 11.13 19.85 -0.11
C MET A 291 12.58 19.44 -0.16
N THR A 292 12.90 18.20 -0.57
CA THR A 292 14.28 17.78 -0.78
C THR A 292 14.92 18.62 -1.89
N LEU A 293 14.20 18.91 -2.99
CA LEU A 293 14.65 19.84 -4.04
C LEU A 293 14.87 21.26 -3.49
N ASN A 294 13.99 21.73 -2.60
CA ASN A 294 14.15 23.01 -1.92
C ASN A 294 15.41 23.05 -1.06
N GLU A 295 15.65 21.99 -0.27
CA GLU A 295 16.82 21.85 0.58
C GLU A 295 18.12 21.81 -0.23
N ILE A 296 18.11 21.16 -1.40
CA ILE A 296 19.24 21.20 -2.34
C ILE A 296 19.59 22.65 -2.69
N LEU A 297 18.60 23.46 -3.07
CA LEU A 297 18.79 24.87 -3.45
C LEU A 297 19.26 25.77 -2.30
N LEU A 298 18.87 25.47 -1.06
CA LEU A 298 19.18 26.30 0.12
C LEU A 298 20.55 25.99 0.74
N ASN A 299 21.08 24.78 0.55
CA ASN A 299 22.25 24.28 1.28
C ASN A 299 23.57 24.34 0.48
N ASN A 300 23.98 25.54 0.06
CA ASN A 300 25.19 25.77 -0.75
C ASN A 300 25.26 24.85 -1.99
N PRO A 301 24.28 24.95 -2.90
CA PRO A 301 24.20 24.07 -4.06
C PRO A 301 25.42 24.23 -4.97
N THR A 302 25.83 23.13 -5.58
CA THR A 302 26.74 23.16 -6.74
C THR A 302 25.99 23.57 -8.01
N GLU A 303 26.71 23.93 -9.08
CA GLU A 303 26.08 24.24 -10.36
C GLU A 303 25.28 23.05 -10.92
N THR A 304 25.80 21.82 -10.78
CA THR A 304 25.10 20.57 -11.15
C THR A 304 23.85 20.32 -10.33
N ASP A 305 23.86 20.67 -9.05
CA ASP A 305 22.65 20.59 -8.21
C ASP A 305 21.55 21.52 -8.73
N ILE A 306 21.93 22.73 -9.12
CA ILE A 306 20.99 23.72 -9.68
C ILE A 306 20.46 23.25 -11.02
N GLU A 307 21.32 22.69 -11.88
CA GLU A 307 20.91 22.09 -13.16
C GLU A 307 19.88 20.98 -12.96
N THR A 308 20.12 20.05 -12.03
CA THR A 308 19.17 18.97 -11.76
C THR A 308 17.82 19.50 -11.26
N VAL A 309 17.82 20.54 -10.43
CA VAL A 309 16.56 21.16 -9.97
C VAL A 309 15.86 21.90 -11.12
N ILE A 310 16.59 22.52 -12.04
CA ILE A 310 16.01 23.13 -13.25
C ILE A 310 15.35 22.05 -14.10
N GLU A 311 16.02 20.91 -14.34
CA GLU A 311 15.46 19.78 -15.09
C GLU A 311 14.19 19.22 -14.42
N ALA A 312 14.18 19.13 -13.09
CA ALA A 312 12.97 18.77 -12.35
C ALA A 312 11.82 19.75 -12.61
N MET A 313 12.10 21.06 -12.63
CA MET A 313 11.08 22.07 -12.87
C MET A 313 10.63 22.11 -14.33
N GLU A 314 11.50 21.77 -15.28
CA GLU A 314 11.14 21.60 -16.69
C GLU A 314 10.13 20.44 -16.88
N ILE A 315 10.20 19.39 -16.05
CA ILE A 315 9.23 18.28 -16.02
C ILE A 315 7.95 18.66 -15.27
N MET A 316 8.08 19.19 -14.06
CA MET A 316 6.96 19.58 -13.21
C MET A 316 7.25 20.90 -12.51
N PRO A 317 6.80 22.04 -13.06
CA PRO A 317 7.07 23.35 -12.47
C PRO A 317 6.37 23.52 -11.11
N ILE A 318 7.14 23.78 -10.04
CA ILE A 318 6.62 23.98 -8.67
C ILE A 318 6.87 25.42 -8.22
N LYS A 319 5.79 26.17 -7.98
CA LYS A 319 5.83 27.60 -7.61
C LYS A 319 6.55 27.85 -6.29
N ASP A 320 6.46 26.93 -5.34
CA ASP A 320 7.05 27.10 -4.00
C ASP A 320 8.58 27.02 -4.00
N LEU A 321 9.21 26.60 -5.11
CA LEU A 321 10.66 26.55 -5.29
C LEU A 321 11.24 27.82 -5.93
N VAL A 322 10.40 28.74 -6.41
CA VAL A 322 10.83 29.95 -7.14
C VAL A 322 11.83 30.79 -6.35
N GLU A 323 11.53 31.08 -5.07
CA GLU A 323 12.38 31.94 -4.25
C GLU A 323 13.77 31.31 -4.01
N SER A 324 13.80 30.02 -3.74
CA SER A 324 15.05 29.29 -3.51
C SER A 324 15.89 29.21 -4.79
N LEU A 325 15.26 28.97 -5.95
CA LEU A 325 15.96 28.92 -7.23
C LEU A 325 16.49 30.30 -7.63
N GLU A 326 15.74 31.38 -7.38
CA GLU A 326 16.20 32.76 -7.60
C GLU A 326 17.45 33.09 -6.77
N LYS A 327 17.51 32.63 -5.52
CA LYS A 327 18.68 32.80 -4.65
C LYS A 327 19.86 31.95 -5.12
N ALA A 328 19.60 30.70 -5.52
CA ALA A 328 20.63 29.77 -5.96
C ALA A 328 21.26 30.18 -7.32
N LYS A 329 20.49 30.86 -8.17
CA LYS A 329 20.93 31.37 -9.48
C LYS A 329 22.28 32.10 -9.46
N LYS A 330 22.64 32.78 -8.36
CA LYS A 330 23.93 33.48 -8.23
C LYS A 330 25.17 32.56 -8.27
N TYR A 331 24.98 31.26 -8.07
CA TYR A 331 26.03 30.25 -8.14
C TYR A 331 26.22 29.67 -9.54
N ILE A 332 25.38 30.06 -10.52
CA ILE A 332 25.49 29.63 -11.92
C ILE A 332 26.51 30.52 -12.64
N SER A 333 27.56 29.90 -13.15
CA SER A 333 28.58 30.52 -14.00
C SER A 333 28.33 30.25 -15.49
N ASN A 334 27.70 29.12 -15.83
CA ASN A 334 27.36 28.76 -17.20
C ASN A 334 26.22 29.65 -17.74
N SER A 335 26.49 30.37 -18.84
CA SER A 335 25.53 31.29 -19.46
C SER A 335 24.28 30.63 -20.05
N GLU A 336 24.41 29.42 -20.56
CA GLU A 336 23.30 28.65 -21.12
C GLU A 336 22.37 28.16 -20.01
N LEU A 337 22.96 27.60 -18.95
CA LEU A 337 22.22 27.19 -17.77
C LEU A 337 21.53 28.39 -17.09
N LEU A 338 22.20 29.54 -17.03
CA LEU A 338 21.61 30.78 -16.50
C LEU A 338 20.40 31.22 -17.32
N LYS A 339 20.44 31.06 -18.65
CA LYS A 339 19.31 31.34 -19.53
C LYS A 339 18.16 30.36 -19.27
N ARG A 340 18.42 29.05 -19.25
CA ARG A 340 17.43 28.02 -18.90
C ARG A 340 16.75 28.32 -17.56
N CYS A 341 17.55 28.61 -16.53
CA CYS A 341 17.05 29.01 -15.20
C CYS A 341 16.10 30.21 -15.26
N ASN A 342 16.44 31.25 -16.03
CA ASN A 342 15.58 32.43 -16.17
C ASN A 342 14.27 32.15 -16.89
N ASP A 343 14.29 31.28 -17.89
CA ASP A 343 13.10 30.91 -18.64
C ASP A 343 12.19 30.01 -17.79
N GLU A 344 12.77 29.05 -17.06
CA GLU A 344 12.02 28.19 -16.15
C GLU A 344 11.41 28.97 -14.98
N LEU A 345 12.15 29.92 -14.39
CA LEU A 345 11.60 30.81 -13.35
C LEU A 345 10.35 31.58 -13.81
N LYS A 346 10.22 31.90 -15.11
CA LYS A 346 8.99 32.52 -15.64
C LYS A 346 7.86 31.50 -15.71
N ILE A 347 8.15 30.28 -16.18
CA ILE A 347 7.17 29.19 -16.29
C ILE A 347 6.64 28.83 -14.89
N MET A 348 7.52 28.59 -13.91
CA MET A 348 7.13 28.30 -12.52
C MET A 348 6.22 29.38 -11.91
N LYS A 349 6.49 30.67 -12.19
CA LYS A 349 5.67 31.78 -11.67
C LYS A 349 4.27 31.85 -12.28
N LEU A 350 4.16 31.55 -13.58
CA LEU A 350 2.93 31.65 -14.35
C LEU A 350 2.06 30.40 -14.25
N ASN A 351 2.69 29.23 -14.38
CA ASN A 351 2.03 27.94 -14.59
C ASN A 351 2.33 26.92 -13.47
N GLY A 352 3.26 27.22 -12.56
CA GLY A 352 3.68 26.27 -11.53
C GLY A 352 2.59 25.93 -10.53
N SER A 353 2.52 24.65 -10.17
CA SER A 353 1.65 24.15 -9.12
C SER A 353 2.22 24.49 -7.73
N LYS A 354 1.37 24.45 -6.71
CA LYS A 354 1.85 24.51 -5.31
C LYS A 354 2.44 23.15 -4.94
N GLY A 355 3.50 23.17 -4.14
CA GLY A 355 4.08 21.96 -3.56
C GLY A 355 3.03 21.23 -2.72
N ASN A 356 3.03 19.91 -2.83
CA ASN A 356 2.01 19.09 -2.18
C ASN A 356 2.36 18.85 -0.71
N LEU A 357 1.71 19.63 0.17
CA LEU A 357 1.98 19.61 1.60
C LEU A 357 1.69 18.27 2.29
N LYS A 358 0.96 17.35 1.65
CA LYS A 358 0.69 16.01 2.19
C LYS A 358 1.97 15.16 2.38
N TRP A 359 3.07 15.55 1.72
CA TRP A 359 4.35 14.85 1.79
C TRP A 359 5.25 15.34 2.93
N LEU A 360 4.79 16.33 3.70
CA LEU A 360 5.53 16.89 4.84
C LEU A 360 5.24 16.18 6.17
N ASP A 361 4.18 15.38 6.20
CA ASP A 361 3.76 14.52 7.30
C ASP A 361 4.42 13.14 7.19
#